data_AF-A0A1F9G1U0-F1
#
_entry.id   AF-A0A1F9G1U0-F1
#
_cell.length_a   1.000
_cell.length_b   1.000
_cell.length_c   1.000
_cell.angle_alpha   90.00
_cell.angle_beta   90.00
_cell.angle_gamma   90.00
#
_symmetry.space_group_name_H-M   'P 1'
#
loop_
_entity.id
_entity.type
_entity.pdbx_description
1 polymer ?
#
loop_
_entity_poly.entity_id
_entity_poly.type
_entity_poly.pdbx_seq_one_letter_code
_entity_poly.pdbx_strand_id
1 'polypeptide(L)'
;MPFAISCVWDVSADDRAHQRGAERLAGDVGGSDAPDAPGTALGGVRARLSDVAARGAAEEANVFRDAARYDDADVDGVRMSFDRALAAQVRQRQPEHVRLTVPTRDGVLRLDLYRVQLTTEGATVTEGGDGSATAIEGVHYRGVVEDDDASLAAISMYQDGVSGFISTGARLYNLGKTRDSDDHLVYRADTLAAPAALGCDIDQLGEVQSSGAPRTSLSFVGDKYVGVYFEADFRMFQDHGSSVSETTNYITAMFNQVATLYANENVDLRIADLVVWTAPDPYASLNGTANVLTAFQSNVGTNYTGNLAFFLTTRPLNGGIAYVDVVCNKAYAFGVAAVLNNFANVPSYSWTVEVVAHELGHNLGSPHTQSCSWPGGALDNCWTPEGSCAPGPAPVNGGTVMSYCHMTSAGINFANGFGPQPGDLIRSRVTNASCLATATSDTTAPTVAITTPPATITAHTTVAIDVDAADDTGVTRVDLYQNDALAASDATAPWSFAWSTSGEPNGSYAFTARAFDAAGNAATSSAMTMVLDVATAVDTTPPTAPTNLAGTRKGRNLKLRWRASTDDVGVAVYLVVRNGAVIGQTTSTAATAGLPTGTNTFTVLARDAAGNVSQPSNAVVASR
;
A
#
# COMPACT_ATOMS: atom_id res chain seq x y z
N MET A 1 20.10 28.13 26.87
CA MET A 1 18.88 27.96 26.05
C MET A 1 19.22 26.93 25.00
N PRO A 2 18.30 26.05 24.58
CA PRO A 2 18.58 25.15 23.47
C PRO A 2 18.72 25.96 22.17
N PHE A 3 19.48 25.39 21.25
CA PHE A 3 19.93 26.01 20.02
C PHE A 3 19.17 25.44 18.83
N ALA A 4 18.92 26.28 17.82
CA ALA A 4 18.31 25.88 16.56
C ALA A 4 19.29 26.07 15.40
N ILE A 5 19.29 25.12 14.47
CA ILE A 5 20.02 25.21 13.21
C ILE A 5 19.03 25.53 12.11
N SER A 6 19.31 26.59 11.34
CA SER A 6 18.48 27.06 10.25
C SER A 6 19.14 26.74 8.92
N CYS A 7 18.43 26.02 8.08
CA CYS A 7 18.77 25.81 6.69
C CYS A 7 18.01 26.85 5.84
N VAL A 8 18.48 28.10 5.81
CA VAL A 8 17.88 29.16 4.97
C VAL A 8 18.36 29.00 3.53
N TRP A 9 17.53 29.38 2.56
CA TRP A 9 17.96 29.54 1.17
C TRP A 9 17.59 30.92 0.65
N ASP A 10 18.51 31.60 -0.03
CA ASP A 10 18.27 32.95 -0.55
C ASP A 10 17.83 32.90 -2.02
N VAL A 11 16.80 33.68 -2.36
CA VAL A 11 16.24 33.78 -3.72
C VAL A 11 16.64 35.14 -4.29
N SER A 12 17.93 35.33 -4.60
CA SER A 12 18.36 36.49 -5.38
C SER A 12 18.99 36.06 -6.71
N ALA A 13 18.44 36.59 -7.79
CA ALA A 13 18.80 36.27 -9.16
C ALA A 13 20.12 36.95 -9.54
N ASP A 14 21.19 36.17 -9.70
CA ASP A 14 22.21 36.25 -10.77
C ASP A 14 23.46 35.46 -10.36
N ASP A 15 23.71 34.29 -10.96
CA ASP A 15 25.02 34.05 -11.58
C ASP A 15 25.01 32.83 -12.52
N ARG A 16 25.26 33.08 -13.81
CA ARG A 16 25.02 32.14 -14.91
C ARG A 16 26.32 31.57 -15.49
N ALA A 17 27.32 31.27 -14.64
CA ALA A 17 28.71 31.11 -15.12
C ALA A 17 29.38 29.73 -15.00
N HIS A 18 28.81 28.70 -14.35
CA HIS A 18 29.52 27.42 -14.12
C HIS A 18 28.78 26.15 -14.58
N GLN A 19 28.31 26.12 -15.82
CA GLN A 19 27.76 24.89 -16.42
C GLN A 19 28.26 24.64 -17.85
N ARG A 20 29.52 24.18 -17.99
CA ARG A 20 29.97 23.33 -19.12
C ARG A 20 31.18 22.51 -18.67
N GLY A 21 31.01 21.21 -18.43
CA GLY A 21 32.14 20.33 -18.16
C GLY A 21 31.80 18.96 -17.60
N ALA A 22 31.01 18.16 -18.31
CA ALA A 22 30.90 16.72 -18.03
C ALA A 22 30.63 15.94 -19.33
N GLU A 23 31.53 16.09 -20.31
CA GLU A 23 31.72 15.07 -21.34
C GLU A 23 33.18 14.58 -21.24
N ARG A 24 33.33 13.24 -21.25
CA ARG A 24 34.56 12.44 -21.17
C ARG A 24 35.04 12.18 -19.74
N LEU A 25 34.79 10.95 -19.28
CA LEU A 25 35.83 9.95 -18.99
C LEU A 25 35.11 8.61 -18.71
N ALA A 26 34.64 7.96 -19.78
CA ALA A 26 34.43 6.51 -19.76
C ALA A 26 35.71 5.90 -20.36
N GLY A 27 36.58 5.41 -19.50
CA GLY A 27 37.86 4.80 -19.86
C GLY A 27 38.18 3.69 -18.86
N ASP A 28 37.77 2.49 -19.23
CA ASP A 28 38.31 1.17 -18.91
C ASP A 28 39.47 1.12 -17.89
N VAL A 29 39.21 0.58 -16.69
CA VAL A 29 40.27 0.00 -15.83
C VAL A 29 39.74 -1.29 -15.20
N GLY A 30 40.38 -2.39 -15.56
CA GLY A 30 40.13 -3.73 -15.05
C GLY A 30 40.49 -3.89 -13.57
N GLY A 31 40.02 -5.01 -13.02
CA GLY A 31 40.05 -5.30 -11.60
C GLY A 31 41.44 -5.41 -10.96
N SER A 32 41.50 -4.97 -9.70
CA SER A 32 42.31 -5.56 -8.64
C SER A 32 41.87 -4.98 -7.30
N ASP A 33 41.35 -5.85 -6.42
CA ASP A 33 41.38 -5.83 -4.96
C ASP A 33 41.40 -4.46 -4.25
N ALA A 34 40.22 -3.99 -3.85
CA ALA A 34 40.06 -3.00 -2.78
C ALA A 34 39.98 -3.73 -1.42
N PRO A 35 40.66 -3.26 -0.37
CA PRO A 35 40.72 -3.95 0.91
C PRO A 35 39.40 -3.82 1.68
N ASP A 36 38.98 -4.92 2.30
CA ASP A 36 37.81 -5.02 3.17
C ASP A 36 37.78 -3.91 4.23
N ALA A 37 36.71 -3.12 4.23
CA ALA A 37 36.37 -2.22 5.34
C ALA A 37 35.83 -3.04 6.53
N PRO A 38 36.30 -2.81 7.77
CA PRO A 38 35.83 -3.56 8.93
C PRO A 38 34.40 -3.13 9.34
N GLY A 39 33.54 -4.13 9.66
CA GLY A 39 32.11 -4.02 9.99
C GLY A 39 31.76 -3.13 11.20
N THR A 40 30.51 -2.71 11.41
CA THR A 40 29.34 -3.57 11.69
C THR A 40 27.97 -2.84 11.47
N ALA A 41 26.99 -3.56 10.91
CA ALA A 41 25.53 -3.37 11.04
C ALA A 41 24.89 -2.03 10.61
N LEU A 42 24.94 -1.70 9.31
CA LEU A 42 23.87 -0.92 8.66
C LEU A 42 22.88 -1.93 8.05
N GLY A 43 21.57 -1.71 8.20
CA GLY A 43 20.56 -2.57 7.57
C GLY A 43 19.41 -2.99 8.47
N GLY A 44 18.84 -2.08 9.28
CA GLY A 44 17.63 -2.40 10.05
C GLY A 44 16.45 -2.85 9.19
N VAL A 45 16.31 -2.26 7.99
CA VAL A 45 15.32 -2.67 6.98
C VAL A 45 15.62 -4.08 6.47
N ARG A 46 16.88 -4.36 6.15
CA ARG A 46 17.34 -5.67 5.67
C ARG A 46 17.14 -6.78 6.71
N ALA A 47 17.58 -6.55 7.94
CA ALA A 47 17.48 -7.53 9.03
C ALA A 47 16.02 -7.95 9.27
N ARG A 48 15.10 -6.98 9.28
CA ARG A 48 13.67 -7.24 9.39
C ARG A 48 13.13 -8.01 8.19
N LEU A 49 13.53 -7.67 6.97
CA LEU A 49 13.10 -8.41 5.78
C LEU A 49 13.56 -9.88 5.84
N SER A 50 14.80 -10.17 6.28
CA SER A 50 15.27 -11.54 6.45
C SER A 50 14.50 -12.34 7.51
N ASP A 51 14.11 -11.69 8.62
CA ASP A 51 13.32 -12.31 9.68
C ASP A 51 11.87 -12.58 9.25
N VAL A 52 11.30 -11.69 8.42
CA VAL A 52 9.94 -11.80 7.88
C VAL A 52 9.87 -12.81 6.72
N ALA A 53 10.86 -12.83 5.83
CA ALA A 53 10.93 -13.76 4.70
C ALA A 53 11.00 -15.23 5.15
N ALA A 54 11.51 -15.51 6.35
CA ALA A 54 11.47 -16.84 6.96
C ALA A 54 10.04 -17.33 7.31
N ARG A 55 9.03 -16.46 7.25
CA ARG A 55 7.65 -16.72 7.74
C ARG A 55 6.58 -16.92 6.66
N GLY A 56 6.87 -16.79 5.35
CA GLY A 56 5.87 -17.08 4.29
C GLY A 56 6.25 -16.66 2.86
N ALA A 57 5.44 -17.08 1.87
CA ALA A 57 5.58 -16.67 0.46
C ALA A 57 4.99 -15.27 0.23
N ALA A 58 5.76 -14.37 -0.38
CA ALA A 58 5.34 -13.01 -0.73
C ALA A 58 4.10 -12.99 -1.65
N GLU A 59 3.18 -12.06 -1.44
CA GLU A 59 2.10 -11.80 -2.38
C GLU A 59 2.58 -10.90 -3.53
N GLU A 60 2.26 -11.24 -4.78
CA GLU A 60 2.58 -10.39 -5.93
C GLU A 60 1.59 -9.21 -6.01
N ALA A 61 2.08 -7.99 -5.79
CA ALA A 61 1.33 -6.75 -5.80
C ALA A 61 1.64 -5.89 -7.04
N ASN A 62 1.67 -6.49 -8.23
CA ASN A 62 2.02 -5.81 -9.49
C ASN A 62 0.89 -4.88 -9.99
N VAL A 63 0.69 -3.76 -9.28
CA VAL A 63 -0.37 -2.77 -9.48
C VAL A 63 -0.15 -1.82 -10.66
N PHE A 64 0.95 -1.96 -11.39
CA PHE A 64 1.27 -1.13 -12.55
C PHE A 64 1.13 -1.92 -13.86
N ARG A 65 0.59 -1.27 -14.89
CA ARG A 65 0.39 -1.82 -16.23
C ARG A 65 0.81 -0.81 -17.30
N ASP A 66 0.82 -1.27 -18.56
CA ASP A 66 0.98 -0.44 -19.76
C ASP A 66 2.15 0.56 -19.71
N ALA A 67 3.32 0.09 -19.26
CA ALA A 67 4.50 0.94 -19.10
C ALA A 67 4.94 1.57 -20.44
N ALA A 68 4.99 2.89 -20.47
CA ALA A 68 5.40 3.68 -21.62
C ALA A 68 6.47 4.70 -21.23
N ARG A 69 7.37 5.00 -22.17
CA ARG A 69 8.34 6.10 -22.00
C ARG A 69 7.60 7.42 -21.82
N TYR A 70 8.02 8.18 -20.83
CA TYR A 70 7.60 9.54 -20.58
C TYR A 70 8.81 10.46 -20.69
N ASP A 71 8.80 11.34 -21.68
CA ASP A 71 9.82 12.35 -21.91
C ASP A 71 9.12 13.73 -21.86
N ASP A 72 9.42 14.52 -20.84
CA ASP A 72 9.06 15.94 -20.74
C ASP A 72 10.35 16.76 -20.57
N ALA A 73 10.29 18.08 -20.77
CA ALA A 73 11.45 18.97 -20.67
C ALA A 73 12.19 18.86 -19.32
N ASP A 74 11.48 18.47 -18.26
CA ASP A 74 11.98 18.44 -16.89
C ASP A 74 12.12 17.02 -16.29
N VAL A 75 11.60 15.97 -16.96
CA VAL A 75 11.53 14.61 -16.39
C VAL A 75 11.75 13.53 -17.45
N ASP A 76 12.75 12.66 -17.23
CA ASP A 76 12.95 11.40 -17.96
C ASP A 76 12.48 10.22 -17.11
N GLY A 77 11.37 9.60 -17.49
CA GLY A 77 10.71 8.57 -16.69
C GLY A 77 9.92 7.53 -17.47
N VAL A 78 9.21 6.69 -16.73
CA VAL A 78 8.27 5.69 -17.24
C VAL A 78 6.89 5.97 -16.64
N ARG A 79 5.91 6.19 -17.51
CA ARG A 79 4.50 6.34 -17.16
C ARG A 79 3.81 4.98 -17.18
N MET A 80 2.96 4.73 -16.21
CA MET A 80 2.30 3.44 -16.01
C MET A 80 0.83 3.67 -15.65
N SER A 81 -0.06 2.84 -16.18
CA SER A 81 -1.45 2.82 -15.75
C SER A 81 -1.58 2.09 -14.40
N PHE A 82 -2.55 2.52 -13.59
CA PHE A 82 -2.77 2.02 -12.23
C PHE A 82 -3.92 1.03 -12.14
N ASP A 83 -3.64 -0.18 -11.64
CA ASP A 83 -4.66 -1.18 -11.35
C ASP A 83 -5.30 -0.92 -9.98
N ARG A 84 -6.31 -0.05 -9.97
CA ARG A 84 -7.08 0.31 -8.77
C ARG A 84 -7.72 -0.90 -8.09
N ALA A 85 -8.15 -1.92 -8.86
CA ALA A 85 -8.80 -3.10 -8.30
C ALA A 85 -7.81 -3.97 -7.54
N LEU A 86 -6.63 -4.23 -8.11
CA LEU A 86 -5.57 -4.96 -7.41
C LEU A 86 -5.06 -4.18 -6.20
N ALA A 87 -4.87 -2.86 -6.33
CA ALA A 87 -4.45 -2.04 -5.20
C ALA A 87 -5.49 -2.03 -4.05
N ALA A 88 -6.79 -2.01 -4.37
CA ALA A 88 -7.84 -2.16 -3.38
C ALA A 88 -7.78 -3.53 -2.68
N GLN A 89 -7.51 -4.61 -3.41
CA GLN A 89 -7.32 -5.95 -2.83
C GLN A 89 -6.10 -6.03 -1.92
N VAL A 90 -4.97 -5.41 -2.29
CA VAL A 90 -3.77 -5.34 -1.44
C VAL A 90 -4.05 -4.50 -0.20
N ARG A 91 -4.76 -3.38 -0.33
CA ARG A 91 -5.17 -2.54 0.81
C ARG A 91 -6.14 -3.22 1.76
N GLN A 92 -7.05 -4.04 1.23
CA GLN A 92 -8.00 -4.80 2.04
C GLN A 92 -7.29 -5.96 2.77
N ARG A 93 -6.42 -6.69 2.07
CA ARG A 93 -5.70 -7.86 2.60
C ARG A 93 -4.46 -7.50 3.42
N GLN A 94 -3.98 -6.25 3.34
CA GLN A 94 -2.76 -5.74 4.00
C GLN A 94 -1.69 -6.83 4.25
N PRO A 95 -1.24 -7.54 3.20
CA PRO A 95 -0.32 -8.65 3.37
C PRO A 95 0.95 -8.19 4.09
N GLU A 96 1.48 -9.04 4.98
CA GLU A 96 2.73 -8.74 5.69
C GLU A 96 3.93 -8.61 4.74
N HIS A 97 3.89 -9.28 3.59
CA HIS A 97 4.96 -9.30 2.60
C HIS A 97 4.41 -9.22 1.18
N VAL A 98 4.92 -8.28 0.40
CA VAL A 98 4.56 -8.10 -1.01
C VAL A 98 5.79 -8.01 -1.89
N ARG A 99 5.65 -8.48 -3.14
CA ARG A 99 6.56 -8.12 -4.22
C ARG A 99 5.91 -7.13 -5.16
N LEU A 100 6.65 -6.07 -5.47
CA LEU A 100 6.22 -5.04 -6.42
C LEU A 100 7.22 -4.91 -7.55
N THR A 101 6.75 -5.04 -8.78
CA THR A 101 7.54 -4.79 -9.98
C THR A 101 7.35 -3.35 -10.44
N VAL A 102 8.46 -2.62 -10.57
CA VAL A 102 8.48 -1.21 -11.02
C VAL A 102 9.32 -1.09 -12.30
N PRO A 103 8.67 -0.95 -13.47
CA PRO A 103 9.34 -0.64 -14.72
C PRO A 103 10.01 0.74 -14.71
N THR A 104 11.31 0.82 -14.96
CA THR A 104 12.08 2.08 -15.05
C THR A 104 12.75 2.22 -16.42
N ARG A 105 13.36 3.38 -16.68
CA ARG A 105 14.18 3.60 -17.89
C ARG A 105 15.37 2.65 -17.97
N ASP A 106 15.93 2.28 -16.83
CA ASP A 106 17.14 1.47 -16.72
C ASP A 106 16.86 -0.04 -16.67
N GLY A 107 15.59 -0.45 -16.71
CA GLY A 107 15.17 -1.84 -16.57
C GLY A 107 14.03 -1.99 -15.57
N VAL A 108 13.80 -3.22 -15.13
CA VAL A 108 12.72 -3.52 -14.19
C VAL A 108 13.31 -3.71 -12.79
N LEU A 109 12.84 -2.93 -11.82
CA LEU A 109 13.17 -3.12 -10.41
C LEU A 109 12.11 -4.02 -9.78
N ARG A 110 12.54 -5.08 -9.11
CA ARG A 110 11.67 -5.96 -8.31
C ARG A 110 11.93 -5.64 -6.85
N LEU A 111 10.89 -5.30 -6.10
CA LEU A 111 11.00 -4.88 -4.71
C LEU A 111 10.45 -5.98 -3.81
N ASP A 112 11.23 -6.40 -2.82
CA ASP A 112 10.76 -7.24 -1.71
C ASP A 112 10.43 -6.33 -0.51
N LEU A 113 9.18 -6.34 -0.08
CA LEU A 113 8.62 -5.31 0.80
C LEU A 113 7.82 -5.92 1.95
N TYR A 114 8.10 -5.51 3.19
CA TYR A 114 7.32 -5.89 4.36
C TYR A 114 6.43 -4.73 4.85
N ARG A 115 5.27 -5.06 5.41
CA ARG A 115 4.31 -4.10 5.95
C ARG A 115 4.89 -3.39 7.17
N VAL A 116 4.64 -2.09 7.31
CA VAL A 116 5.08 -1.30 8.47
C VAL A 116 3.94 -0.52 9.10
N GLN A 117 3.98 -0.43 10.43
CA GLN A 117 3.14 0.46 11.21
C GLN A 117 3.73 1.87 11.19
N LEU A 118 3.12 2.79 10.43
CA LEU A 118 3.63 4.16 10.28
C LEU A 118 3.18 5.10 11.40
N THR A 119 2.11 4.77 12.12
CA THR A 119 1.50 5.64 13.13
C THR A 119 1.59 5.02 14.52
N THR A 120 1.48 5.82 15.57
CA THR A 120 1.15 5.31 16.90
C THR A 120 -0.28 4.77 16.92
N GLU A 121 -0.59 3.94 17.91
CA GLU A 121 -1.95 3.50 18.16
C GLU A 121 -2.87 4.71 18.39
N GLY A 122 -4.03 4.72 17.75
CA GLY A 122 -5.02 5.79 17.88
C GLY A 122 -4.65 7.12 17.20
N ALA A 123 -3.57 7.18 16.42
CA ALA A 123 -3.20 8.38 15.67
C ALA A 123 -4.32 8.83 14.72
N THR A 124 -4.57 10.14 14.69
CA THR A 124 -5.62 10.76 13.89
C THR A 124 -5.09 11.90 13.03
N VAL A 125 -5.85 12.26 12.00
CA VAL A 125 -5.77 13.57 11.37
C VAL A 125 -6.93 14.44 11.81
N THR A 126 -6.62 15.65 12.30
CA THR A 126 -7.60 16.66 12.70
C THR A 126 -7.66 17.79 11.68
N GLU A 127 -8.87 18.21 11.30
CA GLU A 127 -9.08 19.40 10.48
C GLU A 127 -8.92 20.67 11.34
N GLY A 128 -7.92 21.48 10.99
CA GLY A 128 -7.59 22.72 11.69
C GLY A 128 -8.67 23.78 11.49
N GLY A 129 -9.48 24.01 12.53
CA GLY A 129 -10.53 25.02 12.57
C GLY A 129 -11.90 24.49 13.04
N ASP A 130 -12.20 23.22 12.80
CA ASP A 130 -13.46 22.58 13.21
C ASP A 130 -13.30 21.49 14.29
N GLY A 131 -12.08 20.96 14.46
CA GLY A 131 -11.73 19.98 15.48
C GLY A 131 -12.21 18.55 15.20
N SER A 132 -12.66 18.24 13.98
CA SER A 132 -13.03 16.88 13.58
C SER A 132 -11.79 16.02 13.36
N ALA A 133 -11.74 14.86 14.01
CA ALA A 133 -10.62 13.92 13.93
C ALA A 133 -11.05 12.65 13.18
N THR A 134 -10.23 12.19 12.24
CA THR A 134 -10.45 10.96 11.45
C THR A 134 -9.21 10.07 11.50
N ALA A 135 -9.40 8.77 11.24
CA ALA A 135 -8.28 7.84 11.20
C ALA A 135 -7.38 8.12 9.99
N ILE A 136 -6.07 7.93 10.17
CA ILE A 136 -5.11 8.01 9.07
C ILE A 136 -5.22 6.74 8.22
N GLU A 137 -5.55 6.90 6.94
CA GLU A 137 -5.66 5.79 5.99
C GLU A 137 -4.37 5.54 5.20
N GLY A 138 -4.23 4.34 4.66
CA GLY A 138 -3.12 3.91 3.81
C GLY A 138 -2.50 2.61 4.30
N VAL A 139 -1.77 1.93 3.41
CA VAL A 139 -0.93 0.78 3.78
C VAL A 139 0.49 1.07 3.36
N HIS A 140 1.42 0.89 4.29
CA HIS A 140 2.81 1.30 4.13
C HIS A 140 3.72 0.09 4.18
N TYR A 141 4.71 0.11 3.29
CA TYR A 141 5.69 -0.93 3.13
C TYR A 141 7.09 -0.34 3.05
N ARG A 142 8.06 -1.13 3.50
CA ARG A 142 9.50 -0.85 3.38
C ARG A 142 10.22 -2.09 2.92
N GLY A 143 11.38 -1.93 2.30
CA GLY A 143 12.20 -3.08 1.91
C GLY A 143 13.34 -2.70 1.00
N VAL A 144 13.69 -3.61 0.12
CA VAL A 144 14.87 -3.52 -0.76
C VAL A 144 14.50 -3.96 -2.17
N VAL A 145 15.35 -3.63 -3.13
CA VAL A 145 15.37 -4.24 -4.46
C VAL A 145 15.92 -5.66 -4.35
N GLU A 146 15.28 -6.61 -5.00
CA GLU A 146 15.71 -8.02 -5.08
C GLU A 146 17.18 -8.10 -5.48
N ASP A 147 17.96 -8.90 -4.75
CA ASP A 147 19.41 -9.08 -4.91
C ASP A 147 20.30 -7.82 -4.67
N ASP A 148 19.74 -6.70 -4.19
CA ASP A 148 20.51 -5.50 -3.81
C ASP A 148 20.22 -5.12 -2.35
N ASP A 149 20.94 -5.77 -1.44
CA ASP A 149 20.85 -5.57 0.01
C ASP A 149 21.23 -4.14 0.48
N ALA A 150 21.87 -3.33 -0.38
CA ALA A 150 22.26 -1.95 -0.08
C ALA A 150 21.19 -0.94 -0.51
N SER A 151 20.15 -1.39 -1.22
CA SER A 151 19.05 -0.55 -1.64
C SER A 151 18.05 -0.28 -0.52
N LEU A 152 17.24 0.75 -0.70
CA LEU A 152 16.13 1.08 0.18
C LEU A 152 14.90 1.38 -0.68
N ALA A 153 13.76 0.83 -0.29
CA ALA A 153 12.47 1.12 -0.90
C ALA A 153 11.44 1.43 0.18
N ALA A 154 10.59 2.42 -0.09
CA ALA A 154 9.46 2.79 0.74
C ALA A 154 8.25 3.00 -0.16
N ILE A 155 7.17 2.24 0.06
CA ILE A 155 5.98 2.25 -0.79
C ILE A 155 4.75 2.44 0.09
N SER A 156 3.92 3.41 -0.26
CA SER A 156 2.63 3.70 0.37
C SER A 156 1.52 3.53 -0.64
N MET A 157 0.49 2.75 -0.30
CA MET A 157 -0.66 2.47 -1.15
C MET A 157 -1.94 3.05 -0.57
N TYR A 158 -2.63 3.85 -1.38
CA TYR A 158 -3.90 4.50 -1.06
C TYR A 158 -4.99 4.07 -2.04
N GLN A 159 -6.21 4.54 -1.83
CA GLN A 159 -7.32 4.27 -2.74
C GLN A 159 -7.04 4.79 -4.16
N ASP A 160 -6.38 5.94 -4.26
CA ASP A 160 -6.23 6.67 -5.52
C ASP A 160 -4.81 6.66 -6.10
N GLY A 161 -3.89 5.91 -5.50
CA GLY A 161 -2.57 5.69 -6.07
C GLY A 161 -1.54 5.10 -5.11
N VAL A 162 -0.36 4.87 -5.66
CA VAL A 162 0.85 4.49 -4.95
C VAL A 162 1.84 5.65 -4.96
N SER A 163 2.60 5.79 -3.87
CA SER A 163 3.68 6.76 -3.74
C SER A 163 4.89 6.13 -3.04
N GLY A 164 6.09 6.53 -3.39
CA GLY A 164 7.30 5.99 -2.76
C GLY A 164 8.61 6.44 -3.39
N PHE A 165 9.71 5.95 -2.82
CA PHE A 165 11.03 6.04 -3.45
C PHE A 165 11.72 4.68 -3.50
N ILE A 166 12.69 4.58 -4.41
CA ILE A 166 13.61 3.46 -4.50
C ILE A 166 15.03 4.02 -4.65
N SER A 167 15.93 3.70 -3.74
CA SER A 167 17.34 4.07 -3.77
C SER A 167 18.18 2.82 -4.01
N THR A 168 18.97 2.78 -5.07
CA THR A 168 19.85 1.65 -5.41
C THR A 168 21.17 2.17 -5.99
N GLY A 169 22.29 1.79 -5.39
CA GLY A 169 23.61 2.33 -5.73
C GLY A 169 23.67 3.85 -5.62
N ALA A 170 23.86 4.54 -6.75
CA ALA A 170 23.88 6.01 -6.85
C ALA A 170 22.59 6.59 -7.46
N ARG A 171 21.53 5.78 -7.59
CA ARG A 171 20.27 6.18 -8.26
C ARG A 171 19.16 6.29 -7.24
N LEU A 172 18.42 7.39 -7.31
CA LEU A 172 17.20 7.62 -6.55
C LEU A 172 16.03 7.75 -7.52
N TYR A 173 15.02 6.91 -7.36
CA TYR A 173 13.80 6.94 -8.13
C TYR A 173 12.65 7.45 -7.25
N ASN A 174 11.88 8.41 -7.76
CA ASN A 174 10.60 8.79 -7.19
C ASN A 174 9.49 8.02 -7.93
N LEU A 175 8.50 7.54 -7.20
CA LEU A 175 7.29 6.90 -7.71
C LEU A 175 6.07 7.66 -7.17
N GLY A 176 5.17 8.08 -8.04
CA GLY A 176 3.97 8.78 -7.60
C GLY A 176 2.94 8.97 -8.70
N LYS A 177 1.73 9.32 -8.28
CA LYS A 177 0.64 9.69 -9.18
C LYS A 177 0.98 11.00 -9.91
N THR A 178 0.64 11.09 -11.18
CA THR A 178 0.69 12.36 -11.94
C THR A 178 -0.44 13.29 -11.50
N ARG A 179 -0.24 14.62 -11.62
CA ARG A 179 -1.25 15.59 -11.15
C ARG A 179 -2.54 15.59 -11.99
N ASP A 180 -2.41 15.38 -13.31
CA ASP A 180 -3.51 15.56 -14.26
C ASP A 180 -4.16 14.24 -14.72
N SER A 181 -3.72 13.09 -14.18
CA SER A 181 -4.26 11.79 -14.58
C SER A 181 -4.18 10.74 -13.48
N ASP A 182 -4.84 9.60 -13.72
CA ASP A 182 -4.76 8.44 -12.84
C ASP A 182 -3.49 7.59 -13.02
N ASP A 183 -2.60 8.00 -13.92
CA ASP A 183 -1.36 7.29 -14.18
C ASP A 183 -0.28 7.67 -13.18
N HIS A 184 0.65 6.73 -12.99
CA HIS A 184 1.83 6.86 -12.16
C HIS A 184 3.05 7.14 -13.02
N LEU A 185 3.98 7.90 -12.46
CA LEU A 185 5.30 8.09 -13.02
C LEU A 185 6.35 7.54 -12.07
N VAL A 186 7.31 6.80 -12.62
CA VAL A 186 8.60 6.55 -11.97
C VAL A 186 9.70 7.23 -12.76
N TYR A 187 10.53 8.00 -12.07
CA TYR A 187 11.57 8.80 -12.71
C TYR A 187 12.76 8.99 -11.77
N ARG A 188 13.91 9.31 -12.34
CA ARG A 188 15.15 9.52 -11.59
C ARG A 188 15.19 10.93 -10.99
N ALA A 189 15.36 11.00 -9.67
CA ALA A 189 15.43 12.25 -8.93
C ALA A 189 16.60 13.14 -9.39
N ASP A 190 17.72 12.54 -9.77
CA ASP A 190 18.93 13.26 -10.21
C ASP A 190 18.88 13.74 -11.67
N THR A 191 17.82 13.38 -12.41
CA THR A 191 17.54 13.92 -13.75
C THR A 191 16.67 15.18 -13.71
N LEU A 192 16.12 15.53 -12.55
CA LEU A 192 15.42 16.80 -12.37
C LEU A 192 16.45 17.94 -12.47
N ALA A 193 16.14 18.97 -13.26
CA ALA A 193 16.92 20.19 -13.24
C ALA A 193 16.90 20.77 -11.82
N ALA A 194 18.05 20.74 -11.13
CA ALA A 194 18.16 21.23 -9.76
C ALA A 194 17.73 22.72 -9.69
N PRO A 195 16.95 23.12 -8.67
CA PRO A 195 16.78 24.53 -8.36
C PRO A 195 18.15 25.19 -8.13
N ALA A 196 18.25 26.47 -8.50
CA ALA A 196 19.48 27.26 -8.40
C ALA A 196 20.04 27.27 -6.98
N ALA A 197 21.38 27.26 -6.91
CA ALA A 197 22.22 27.20 -5.72
C ALA A 197 21.74 28.07 -4.56
N LEU A 198 21.96 27.53 -3.37
CA LEU A 198 21.32 27.93 -2.14
C LEU A 198 22.40 27.96 -1.02
N GLY A 199 22.17 28.45 0.21
CA GLY A 199 23.19 28.33 1.27
C GLY A 199 22.70 28.68 2.67
N CYS A 200 23.12 27.90 3.67
CA CYS A 200 22.65 28.05 5.06
C CYS A 200 23.67 28.78 5.95
N ASP A 201 23.15 29.42 7.00
CA ASP A 201 23.92 30.10 8.03
C ASP A 201 23.44 29.66 9.43
N ILE A 202 24.31 29.77 10.42
CA ILE A 202 24.01 29.48 11.81
C ILE A 202 23.19 30.67 12.34
N ASP A 203 21.87 30.57 12.37
CA ASP A 203 21.05 31.57 13.06
C ASP A 203 21.44 31.57 14.55
N GLN A 204 22.09 32.65 15.00
CA GLN A 204 22.63 32.78 16.35
C GLN A 204 21.54 32.73 17.42
N LEU A 205 21.19 31.53 17.85
CA LEU A 205 20.53 31.25 19.11
C LEU A 205 21.43 30.33 19.94
N GLY A 206 22.47 30.91 20.54
CA GLY A 206 23.18 30.45 21.74
C GLY A 206 23.64 28.98 21.81
N GLU A 207 24.94 28.77 21.63
CA GLU A 207 25.70 27.53 21.79
C GLU A 207 25.42 26.78 23.12
N VAL A 208 25.07 25.48 23.04
CA VAL A 208 25.20 24.54 24.17
C VAL A 208 26.23 23.49 23.81
N GLN A 209 27.26 23.39 24.65
CA GLN A 209 28.26 22.34 24.58
C GLN A 209 27.59 20.97 24.66
N SER A 210 27.79 20.15 23.62
CA SER A 210 27.46 18.73 23.63
C SER A 210 28.05 18.10 24.89
N SER A 211 27.19 17.62 25.80
CA SER A 211 27.65 16.79 26.90
C SER A 211 28.33 15.57 26.29
N GLY A 212 29.62 15.40 26.61
CA GLY A 212 30.49 14.34 26.11
C GLY A 212 30.09 12.96 26.60
N ALA A 213 28.92 12.48 26.19
CA ALA A 213 28.57 11.08 26.30
C ALA A 213 29.53 10.27 25.42
N PRO A 214 30.09 9.15 25.91
CA PRO A 214 30.99 8.32 25.12
C PRO A 214 30.30 7.89 23.82
N ARG A 215 30.88 8.29 22.69
CA ARG A 215 30.46 7.93 21.33
C ARG A 215 30.96 6.52 21.00
N THR A 216 30.51 5.53 21.79
CA THR A 216 30.78 4.11 21.51
C THR A 216 29.81 3.60 20.46
N SER A 217 30.31 2.84 19.49
CA SER A 217 29.54 2.13 18.46
C SER A 217 28.50 1.21 19.12
N LEU A 218 27.29 1.73 19.31
CA LEU A 218 26.16 0.97 19.85
C LEU A 218 25.35 0.45 18.67
N SER A 219 25.52 -0.83 18.37
CA SER A 219 24.78 -1.57 17.34
C SER A 219 23.38 -2.01 17.80
N PHE A 220 22.75 -1.29 18.73
CA PHE A 220 21.41 -1.65 19.21
C PHE A 220 20.62 -0.41 19.61
N VAL A 221 19.61 -0.08 18.82
CA VAL A 221 18.46 0.67 19.32
C VAL A 221 17.49 -0.39 19.79
N GLY A 222 17.16 -0.35 21.07
CA GLY A 222 16.15 -1.24 21.65
C GLY A 222 14.76 -0.94 21.09
N ASP A 223 13.76 -1.51 21.73
CA ASP A 223 12.37 -1.48 21.30
C ASP A 223 11.72 -0.09 21.41
N LYS A 224 12.40 1.05 21.21
CA LYS A 224 11.83 2.40 21.36
C LYS A 224 11.39 3.00 20.03
N TYR A 225 10.32 3.80 20.07
CA TYR A 225 9.93 4.64 18.93
C TYR A 225 9.90 6.12 19.31
N VAL A 226 10.09 6.98 18.30
CA VAL A 226 9.92 8.43 18.40
C VAL A 226 8.61 8.79 17.70
N GLY A 227 7.64 9.29 18.47
CA GLY A 227 6.39 9.82 17.94
C GLY A 227 6.57 11.25 17.42
N VAL A 228 6.10 11.54 16.23
CA VAL A 228 6.16 12.87 15.60
C VAL A 228 4.74 13.39 15.35
N TYR A 229 4.39 14.48 16.01
CA TYR A 229 3.19 15.27 15.73
C TYR A 229 3.46 16.18 14.54
N PHE A 230 2.57 16.20 13.56
CA PHE A 230 2.69 17.05 12.38
C PHE A 230 1.59 18.11 12.32
N GLU A 231 1.93 19.32 11.88
CA GLU A 231 0.95 20.28 11.38
C GLU A 231 1.27 20.66 9.93
N ALA A 232 0.27 20.57 9.06
CA ALA A 232 0.34 21.03 7.68
C ALA A 232 -0.45 22.34 7.52
N ASP A 233 0.22 23.34 6.96
CA ASP A 233 -0.35 24.68 6.82
C ASP A 233 -1.44 24.77 5.74
N PHE A 234 -2.18 25.88 5.75
CA PHE A 234 -3.28 26.07 4.81
C PHE A 234 -2.82 26.08 3.35
N ARG A 235 -1.59 26.53 3.11
CA ARG A 235 -1.02 26.55 1.77
C ARG A 235 -0.75 25.14 1.24
N MET A 236 -0.21 24.25 2.08
CA MET A 236 -0.05 22.84 1.75
C MET A 236 -1.39 22.19 1.43
N PHE A 237 -2.42 22.43 2.26
CA PHE A 237 -3.78 21.95 1.98
C PHE A 237 -4.29 22.39 0.60
N GLN A 238 -4.12 23.67 0.24
CA GLN A 238 -4.51 24.20 -1.06
C GLN A 238 -3.74 23.54 -2.22
N ASP A 239 -2.42 23.38 -2.05
CA ASP A 239 -1.53 22.77 -3.03
C ASP A 239 -1.84 21.29 -3.27
N HIS A 240 -2.47 20.62 -2.30
CA HIS A 240 -2.97 19.25 -2.41
C HIS A 240 -4.49 19.20 -2.66
N GLY A 241 -4.97 20.10 -3.52
CA GLY A 241 -6.34 20.05 -4.05
C GLY A 241 -7.41 20.49 -3.05
N SER A 242 -7.03 21.18 -1.96
CA SER A 242 -7.94 21.54 -0.87
C SER A 242 -8.67 20.33 -0.30
N SER A 243 -7.92 19.24 -0.10
CA SER A 243 -8.42 17.97 0.41
C SER A 243 -7.56 17.48 1.57
N VAL A 244 -8.19 17.20 2.71
CA VAL A 244 -7.53 16.66 3.91
C VAL A 244 -6.99 15.26 3.63
N SER A 245 -7.72 14.42 2.88
CA SER A 245 -7.27 13.07 2.50
C SER A 245 -6.01 13.14 1.65
N GLU A 246 -6.04 13.82 0.49
CA GLU A 246 -4.86 14.04 -0.36
C GLU A 246 -3.66 14.65 0.39
N THR A 247 -3.87 15.64 1.26
CA THR A 247 -2.80 16.23 2.07
C THR A 247 -2.21 15.21 3.04
N THR A 248 -3.06 14.43 3.72
CA THR A 248 -2.66 13.38 4.65
C THR A 248 -1.92 12.24 3.93
N ASN A 249 -2.39 11.85 2.75
CA ASN A 249 -1.74 10.84 1.90
C ASN A 249 -0.34 11.30 1.48
N TYR A 250 -0.18 12.58 1.10
CA TYR A 250 1.13 13.14 0.79
C TYR A 250 2.08 13.08 2.00
N ILE A 251 1.63 13.52 3.17
CA ILE A 251 2.45 13.58 4.39
C ILE A 251 2.83 12.19 4.88
N THR A 252 1.88 11.25 4.92
CA THR A 252 2.15 9.87 5.32
C THR A 252 3.04 9.15 4.31
N ALA A 253 2.87 9.39 3.01
CA ALA A 253 3.77 8.85 1.99
C ALA A 253 5.19 9.37 2.18
N MET A 254 5.36 10.68 2.31
CA MET A 254 6.64 11.33 2.57
C MET A 254 7.27 10.84 3.87
N PHE A 255 6.50 10.75 4.95
CA PHE A 255 7.02 10.31 6.24
C PHE A 255 7.41 8.84 6.25
N ASN A 256 6.72 7.96 5.50
CA ASN A 256 7.18 6.57 5.33
C ASN A 256 8.58 6.52 4.70
N GLN A 257 8.87 7.43 3.78
CA GLN A 257 10.19 7.54 3.15
C GLN A 257 11.25 8.03 4.16
N VAL A 258 10.95 9.10 4.90
CA VAL A 258 11.81 9.59 6.00
C VAL A 258 12.08 8.49 7.02
N ALA A 259 11.01 7.85 7.51
CA ALA A 259 11.09 6.79 8.50
C ALA A 259 11.83 5.54 7.99
N THR A 260 11.94 5.35 6.67
CA THR A 260 12.77 4.28 6.08
C THR A 260 14.25 4.59 6.23
N LEU A 261 14.68 5.85 6.07
CA LEU A 261 16.07 6.27 6.31
C LEU A 261 16.45 6.05 7.78
N TYR A 262 15.57 6.43 8.71
CA TYR A 262 15.77 6.19 10.14
C TYR A 262 15.71 4.70 10.52
N ALA A 263 14.80 3.93 9.93
CA ALA A 263 14.73 2.49 10.15
C ALA A 263 16.01 1.78 9.68
N ASN A 264 16.68 2.30 8.65
CA ASN A 264 17.98 1.78 8.22
C ASN A 264 19.07 2.01 9.28
N GLU A 265 18.93 3.06 10.11
CA GLU A 265 19.75 3.34 11.30
C GLU A 265 19.23 2.64 12.57
N ASN A 266 18.24 1.73 12.46
CA ASN A 266 17.50 1.09 13.56
C ASN A 266 16.66 2.05 14.44
N VAL A 267 16.28 3.22 13.94
CA VAL A 267 15.43 4.16 14.68
C VAL A 267 13.99 4.05 14.17
N ASP A 268 13.06 3.68 15.04
CA ASP A 268 11.63 3.62 14.71
C ASP A 268 10.98 5.01 14.88
N LEU A 269 10.47 5.56 13.77
CA LEU A 269 9.70 6.81 13.75
C LEU A 269 8.24 6.52 13.42
N ARG A 270 7.33 7.15 14.17
CA ARG A 270 5.88 7.01 13.98
C ARG A 270 5.17 8.35 13.99
N ILE A 271 4.12 8.51 13.19
CA ILE A 271 3.22 9.66 13.27
C ILE A 271 2.39 9.52 14.53
N ALA A 272 2.42 10.53 15.40
CA ALA A 272 1.64 10.55 16.63
C ALA A 272 0.22 11.08 16.38
N ASP A 273 0.11 12.25 15.75
CA ASP A 273 -1.11 12.82 15.19
C ASP A 273 -0.73 13.81 14.08
N LEU A 274 -1.71 14.17 13.27
CA LEU A 274 -1.60 15.17 12.20
C LEU A 274 -2.69 16.24 12.36
N VAL A 275 -2.35 17.49 12.10
CA VAL A 275 -3.32 18.55 11.84
C VAL A 275 -3.17 19.05 10.41
N VAL A 276 -4.29 19.19 9.70
CA VAL A 276 -4.33 19.84 8.38
C VAL A 276 -5.18 21.09 8.50
N TRP A 277 -4.56 22.26 8.37
CA TRP A 277 -5.27 23.54 8.42
C TRP A 277 -6.12 23.72 7.13
N THR A 278 -7.44 23.72 7.25
CA THR A 278 -8.38 23.92 6.12
C THR A 278 -8.81 25.38 5.94
N ALA A 279 -8.30 26.25 6.81
CA ALA A 279 -8.38 27.71 6.77
C ALA A 279 -7.01 28.30 7.18
N PRO A 280 -6.73 29.60 6.95
CA PRO A 280 -5.43 30.19 7.26
C PRO A 280 -4.95 29.86 8.68
N ASP A 281 -3.79 29.22 8.77
CA ASP A 281 -3.16 28.83 10.03
C ASP A 281 -2.65 30.06 10.83
N PRO A 282 -2.39 29.93 12.15
CA PRO A 282 -1.93 31.04 12.98
C PRO A 282 -0.62 31.70 12.52
N TYR A 283 0.15 31.04 11.64
CA TYR A 283 1.48 31.45 11.20
C TYR A 283 1.50 31.92 9.73
N ALA A 284 0.33 31.98 9.08
CA ALA A 284 0.21 32.25 7.63
C ALA A 284 0.82 33.60 7.20
N SER A 285 0.87 34.58 8.11
CA SER A 285 1.43 35.93 7.86
C SER A 285 2.95 36.05 8.07
N LEU A 286 3.58 35.03 8.67
CA LEU A 286 5.00 35.05 9.00
C LEU A 286 5.85 34.59 7.81
N ASN A 287 7.02 35.20 7.68
CA ASN A 287 8.05 34.83 6.71
C ASN A 287 9.30 34.36 7.44
N GLY A 288 10.04 33.44 6.82
CA GLY A 288 11.24 32.83 7.38
C GLY A 288 10.92 31.69 8.35
N THR A 289 11.66 30.60 8.20
CA THR A 289 11.51 29.38 9.01
C THR A 289 11.69 29.65 10.50
N ALA A 290 12.63 30.51 10.92
CA ALA A 290 12.86 30.84 12.34
C ALA A 290 11.68 31.55 13.03
N ASN A 291 11.03 32.49 12.34
CA ASN A 291 9.85 33.17 12.87
C ASN A 291 8.67 32.20 13.00
N VAL A 292 8.49 31.32 12.02
CA VAL A 292 7.48 30.27 12.05
C VAL A 292 7.76 29.26 13.16
N LEU A 293 9.00 28.80 13.34
CA LEU A 293 9.39 27.87 14.41
C LEU A 293 9.01 28.43 15.79
N THR A 294 9.37 29.70 16.05
CA THR A 294 9.08 30.36 17.33
C THR A 294 7.57 30.48 17.57
N ALA A 295 6.82 30.87 16.54
CA ALA A 295 5.36 31.00 16.64
C ALA A 295 4.65 29.66 16.78
N PHE A 296 5.10 28.65 16.03
CA PHE A 296 4.61 27.27 16.08
C PHE A 296 4.81 26.67 17.49
N GLN A 297 6.04 26.75 18.00
CA GLN A 297 6.37 26.36 19.38
C GLN A 297 5.49 27.07 20.41
N SER A 298 5.30 28.38 20.27
CA SER A 298 4.49 29.16 21.22
C SER A 298 3.00 28.80 21.17
N ASN A 299 2.46 28.47 20.00
CA ASN A 299 1.05 28.16 19.82
C ASN A 299 0.71 26.73 20.25
N VAL A 300 1.55 25.75 19.90
CA VAL A 300 1.35 24.34 20.25
C VAL A 300 1.70 24.07 21.72
N GLY A 301 2.73 24.74 22.26
CA GLY A 301 3.20 24.52 23.62
C GLY A 301 3.68 23.06 23.83
N THR A 302 3.50 22.51 25.02
CA THR A 302 4.00 21.14 25.33
C THR A 302 2.94 20.05 25.21
N ASN A 303 1.73 20.39 24.73
CA ASN A 303 0.53 19.54 24.82
C ASN A 303 0.18 18.84 23.50
N TYR A 304 1.18 18.49 22.69
CA TYR A 304 1.01 17.66 21.50
C TYR A 304 1.30 16.18 21.82
N THR A 305 0.77 15.26 21.01
CA THR A 305 1.01 13.82 21.13
C THR A 305 2.40 13.43 20.61
N GLY A 306 2.94 12.31 21.07
CA GLY A 306 4.30 11.90 20.72
C GLY A 306 5.39 12.71 21.42
N ASN A 307 6.55 12.85 20.76
CA ASN A 307 7.81 13.34 21.33
C ASN A 307 8.34 14.60 20.64
N LEU A 308 8.15 14.70 19.32
CA LEU A 308 8.55 15.85 18.49
C LEU A 308 7.31 16.47 17.84
N ALA A 309 7.32 17.79 17.62
CA ALA A 309 6.30 18.52 16.88
C ALA A 309 6.92 19.16 15.63
N PHE A 310 6.31 18.97 14.47
CA PHE A 310 6.93 19.31 13.20
C PHE A 310 5.95 20.02 12.27
N PHE A 311 6.29 21.23 11.83
CA PHE A 311 5.45 22.04 10.95
C PHE A 311 5.88 21.87 9.48
N LEU A 312 4.91 21.58 8.61
CA LEU A 312 5.09 21.38 7.18
C LEU A 312 4.36 22.47 6.41
N THR A 313 5.05 23.07 5.44
CA THR A 313 4.48 24.13 4.60
C THR A 313 5.01 24.07 3.19
N THR A 314 4.17 24.33 2.19
CA THR A 314 4.61 24.55 0.81
C THR A 314 4.84 26.03 0.49
N ARG A 315 4.75 26.92 1.49
CA ARG A 315 5.15 28.32 1.33
C ARG A 315 6.64 28.39 1.04
N PRO A 316 7.08 29.34 0.20
CA PRO A 316 8.50 29.54 -0.10
C PRO A 316 9.21 30.24 1.07
N LEU A 317 9.29 29.56 2.22
CA LEU A 317 9.99 30.03 3.41
C LEU A 317 11.47 29.63 3.44
N ASN A 318 11.86 28.82 2.45
CA ASN A 318 13.20 28.33 2.21
C ASN A 318 13.71 27.42 3.34
N GLY A 319 13.62 26.11 3.09
CA GLY A 319 14.38 25.08 3.80
C GLY A 319 13.77 24.62 5.11
N GLY A 320 14.63 24.29 6.07
CA GLY A 320 14.23 23.72 7.35
C GLY A 320 14.86 24.46 8.52
N ILE A 321 14.30 24.30 9.70
CA ILE A 321 14.94 24.70 10.95
C ILE A 321 14.48 23.77 12.06
N ALA A 322 15.39 23.35 12.93
CA ALA A 322 15.07 22.52 14.07
C ALA A 322 15.98 22.81 15.25
N TYR A 323 15.44 22.64 16.45
CA TYR A 323 16.25 22.62 17.66
C TYR A 323 17.09 21.35 17.74
N VAL A 324 18.30 21.44 18.29
CA VAL A 324 19.23 20.30 18.34
C VAL A 324 19.20 19.60 19.69
N ASP A 325 19.17 18.26 19.67
CA ASP A 325 19.26 17.38 20.85
C ASP A 325 18.12 17.61 21.88
N VAL A 326 16.88 17.56 21.39
CA VAL A 326 15.68 17.98 22.12
C VAL A 326 14.61 16.89 22.27
N VAL A 327 14.87 15.64 21.86
CA VAL A 327 13.85 14.56 21.81
C VAL A 327 13.02 14.36 23.10
N CYS A 328 13.58 14.65 24.29
CA CYS A 328 12.87 14.58 25.57
C CYS A 328 12.53 15.93 26.20
N ASN A 329 12.72 17.02 25.47
CA ASN A 329 12.46 18.38 25.91
C ASN A 329 11.29 18.96 25.12
N LYS A 330 10.07 18.60 25.49
CA LYS A 330 8.84 19.04 24.79
C LYS A 330 8.71 20.55 24.62
N ALA A 331 9.35 21.35 25.47
CA ALA A 331 9.34 22.79 25.32
C ALA A 331 10.09 23.26 24.07
N TYR A 332 11.00 22.44 23.51
CA TYR A 332 11.85 22.78 22.37
C TYR A 332 11.96 21.66 21.33
N ALA A 333 11.22 20.57 21.48
CA ALA A 333 11.17 19.47 20.53
C ALA A 333 10.36 19.83 19.28
N PHE A 334 10.84 20.82 18.55
CA PHE A 334 10.18 21.45 17.41
C PHE A 334 11.09 21.51 16.19
N GLY A 335 10.46 21.40 15.01
CA GLY A 335 11.07 21.67 13.72
C GLY A 335 10.07 22.23 12.71
N VAL A 336 10.58 22.86 11.66
CA VAL A 336 9.81 23.36 10.52
C VAL A 336 10.50 22.89 9.25
N ALA A 337 9.73 22.40 8.27
CA ALA A 337 10.21 22.20 6.91
C ALA A 337 9.30 22.91 5.91
N ALA A 338 9.91 23.83 5.15
CA ALA A 338 9.35 24.41 3.93
C ALA A 338 9.66 23.48 2.76
N VAL A 339 8.64 22.74 2.33
CA VAL A 339 8.73 21.71 1.33
C VAL A 339 8.43 22.31 -0.04
N LEU A 340 9.34 22.10 -0.99
CA LEU A 340 9.23 22.64 -2.34
C LEU A 340 8.20 21.84 -3.16
N ASN A 341 7.31 22.55 -3.86
CA ASN A 341 6.24 21.96 -4.70
C ASN A 341 6.41 22.29 -6.21
N ASN A 342 7.61 22.70 -6.61
CA ASN A 342 7.90 23.40 -7.87
C ASN A 342 8.11 22.52 -9.09
N PHE A 343 7.97 21.20 -9.01
CA PHE A 343 8.00 20.36 -10.22
C PHE A 343 6.59 20.25 -10.78
N ALA A 344 6.41 20.69 -12.03
CA ALA A 344 5.10 20.98 -12.61
C ALA A 344 4.17 19.75 -12.68
N ASN A 345 4.70 18.53 -12.85
CA ASN A 345 3.90 17.36 -13.22
C ASN A 345 4.09 16.11 -12.33
N VAL A 346 4.99 16.15 -11.33
CA VAL A 346 5.26 15.01 -10.44
C VAL A 346 5.56 15.42 -9.00
N PRO A 347 5.19 14.59 -8.00
CA PRO A 347 5.62 14.82 -6.63
C PRO A 347 7.13 14.64 -6.52
N SER A 348 7.86 15.67 -6.12
CA SER A 348 9.27 15.53 -5.71
C SER A 348 9.33 15.18 -4.23
N TYR A 349 9.44 13.90 -3.92
CA TYR A 349 9.63 13.48 -2.53
C TYR A 349 11.08 13.61 -2.10
N SER A 350 12.06 13.39 -2.99
CA SER A 350 13.49 13.40 -2.64
C SER A 350 13.94 14.66 -1.89
N TRP A 351 13.52 15.85 -2.33
CA TRP A 351 13.82 17.11 -1.63
C TRP A 351 13.16 17.17 -0.25
N THR A 352 11.85 16.94 -0.22
CA THR A 352 11.05 17.01 1.01
C THR A 352 11.54 16.01 2.05
N VAL A 353 11.84 14.79 1.62
CA VAL A 353 12.35 13.70 2.46
C VAL A 353 13.70 14.07 3.03
N GLU A 354 14.59 14.66 2.23
CA GLU A 354 15.90 15.13 2.72
C GLU A 354 15.72 16.17 3.82
N VAL A 355 14.97 17.26 3.58
CA VAL A 355 14.80 18.35 4.56
C VAL A 355 14.16 17.82 5.84
N VAL A 356 13.06 17.08 5.75
CA VAL A 356 12.38 16.56 6.95
C VAL A 356 13.28 15.57 7.70
N ALA A 357 14.00 14.69 7.00
CA ALA A 357 14.92 13.76 7.64
C ALA A 357 16.10 14.49 8.31
N HIS A 358 16.64 15.53 7.67
CA HIS A 358 17.73 16.36 8.17
C HIS A 358 17.36 17.07 9.47
N GLU A 359 16.23 17.77 9.47
CA GLU A 359 15.75 18.53 10.62
C GLU A 359 15.34 17.63 11.80
N LEU A 360 14.75 16.46 11.53
CA LEU A 360 14.56 15.45 12.56
C LEU A 360 15.90 14.95 13.12
N GLY A 361 16.96 14.94 12.31
CA GLY A 361 18.30 14.52 12.70
C GLY A 361 18.89 15.49 13.73
N HIS A 362 18.63 16.78 13.55
CA HIS A 362 18.90 17.82 14.55
C HIS A 362 18.11 17.58 15.83
N ASN A 363 16.79 17.38 15.76
CA ASN A 363 15.99 17.09 16.96
C ASN A 363 16.51 15.87 17.75
N LEU A 364 17.06 14.88 17.04
CA LEU A 364 17.69 13.68 17.59
C LEU A 364 19.19 13.82 17.90
N GLY A 365 19.72 15.04 17.82
CA GLY A 365 21.01 15.44 18.37
C GLY A 365 22.19 15.48 17.40
N SER A 366 21.98 15.19 16.11
CA SER A 366 23.06 15.27 15.12
C SER A 366 23.33 16.72 14.70
N PRO A 367 24.57 17.23 14.79
CA PRO A 367 24.97 18.42 14.03
C PRO A 367 25.21 18.06 12.55
N HIS A 368 25.48 19.08 11.73
CA HIS A 368 25.89 18.87 10.33
C HIS A 368 27.22 18.14 10.18
N THR A 369 27.46 17.49 9.04
CA THR A 369 28.73 16.80 8.77
C THR A 369 29.94 17.73 8.73
N GLN A 370 29.78 18.99 8.29
CA GLN A 370 30.82 20.01 8.33
C GLN A 370 31.11 20.59 9.73
N SER A 371 30.43 20.09 10.78
CA SER A 371 30.65 20.56 12.15
C SER A 371 32.03 20.18 12.68
N CYS A 372 32.75 21.17 13.21
CA CYS A 372 34.02 20.91 13.89
C CYS A 372 33.87 20.23 15.27
N SER A 373 32.63 19.96 15.70
CA SER A 373 32.32 19.23 16.94
C SER A 373 32.43 17.69 16.81
N TRP A 374 32.59 17.18 15.59
CA TRP A 374 32.85 15.77 15.35
C TRP A 374 34.27 15.37 15.80
N PRO A 375 34.49 14.14 16.31
CA PRO A 375 35.83 13.65 16.58
C PRO A 375 36.58 13.52 15.24
N GLY A 376 37.70 14.24 15.12
CA GLY A 376 38.46 14.33 13.89
C GLY A 376 38.16 15.56 13.02
N GLY A 377 37.19 16.40 13.41
CA GLY A 377 36.78 17.58 12.64
C GLY A 377 35.69 17.28 11.62
N ALA A 378 35.52 18.17 10.63
CA ALA A 378 34.50 18.03 9.60
C ALA A 378 34.61 16.69 8.85
N LEU A 379 33.47 16.04 8.62
CA LEU A 379 33.37 14.71 8.02
C LEU A 379 33.35 14.74 6.49
N ASP A 380 32.96 15.87 5.90
CA ASP A 380 33.07 16.14 4.48
C ASP A 380 33.46 17.61 4.20
N ASN A 381 33.58 17.98 2.93
CA ASN A 381 33.87 19.34 2.46
C ASN A 381 32.78 19.91 1.54
N CYS A 382 31.54 19.42 1.65
CA CYS A 382 30.46 19.92 0.82
C CYS A 382 30.04 21.35 1.18
N TRP A 383 30.42 21.82 2.36
CA TRP A 383 30.29 23.21 2.78
C TRP A 383 31.48 23.67 3.62
N THR A 384 31.51 24.98 3.93
CA THR A 384 32.54 25.56 4.80
C THR A 384 32.40 24.99 6.22
N PRO A 385 33.50 24.57 6.88
CA PRO A 385 33.43 24.02 8.23
C PRO A 385 32.79 24.96 9.26
N GLU A 386 31.97 24.41 10.13
CA GLU A 386 31.37 25.14 11.25
C GLU A 386 32.31 25.09 12.46
N GLY A 387 33.18 26.10 12.54
CA GLY A 387 34.20 26.23 13.56
C GLY A 387 35.59 26.40 12.96
N SER A 388 36.62 25.99 13.69
CA SER A 388 38.03 26.26 13.37
C SER A 388 38.84 25.03 12.94
N CYS A 389 38.18 23.97 12.49
CA CYS A 389 38.81 22.75 11.99
C CYS A 389 39.09 22.81 10.48
N ALA A 390 39.95 21.91 9.98
CA ALA A 390 40.15 21.73 8.55
C ALA A 390 38.90 21.13 7.88
N PRO A 391 38.62 21.45 6.60
CA PRO A 391 37.58 20.77 5.83
C PRO A 391 37.80 19.26 5.77
N GLY A 392 36.70 18.51 5.74
CA GLY A 392 36.74 17.06 5.58
C GLY A 392 37.14 16.62 4.17
N PRO A 393 37.15 15.29 3.90
CA PRO A 393 37.34 14.77 2.56
C PRO A 393 36.13 15.04 1.65
N ALA A 394 36.34 15.00 0.33
CA ALA A 394 35.22 14.94 -0.60
C ALA A 394 34.52 13.58 -0.47
N PRO A 395 33.18 13.53 -0.40
CA PRO A 395 32.47 12.27 -0.27
C PRO A 395 32.58 11.44 -1.55
N VAL A 396 32.72 10.13 -1.37
CA VAL A 396 32.70 9.15 -2.45
C VAL A 396 31.29 8.60 -2.55
N ASN A 397 30.68 8.65 -3.75
CA ASN A 397 29.30 8.21 -4.02
C ASN A 397 28.19 9.02 -3.32
N GLY A 398 28.40 10.33 -3.17
CA GLY A 398 27.41 11.28 -2.66
C GLY A 398 27.47 11.51 -1.14
N GLY A 399 26.88 12.60 -0.68
CA GLY A 399 26.80 12.97 0.74
C GLY A 399 25.76 12.17 1.52
N THR A 400 25.78 12.32 2.84
CA THR A 400 24.78 11.76 3.78
C THR A 400 23.67 12.77 4.06
N VAL A 401 22.57 12.35 4.71
CA VAL A 401 21.42 13.21 5.02
C VAL A 401 21.80 14.49 5.80
N MET A 402 22.81 14.44 6.67
CA MET A 402 23.25 15.61 7.46
C MET A 402 24.26 16.49 6.72
N SER A 403 24.50 16.22 5.44
CA SER A 403 25.48 16.90 4.60
C SER A 403 24.84 17.88 3.63
N TYR A 404 25.63 18.84 3.18
CA TYR A 404 25.22 19.87 2.23
C TYR A 404 25.63 19.52 0.79
N CYS A 405 25.93 18.26 0.53
CA CYS A 405 26.40 17.83 -0.78
C CYS A 405 25.36 17.98 -1.89
N HIS A 406 24.07 18.18 -1.58
CA HIS A 406 23.05 18.58 -2.56
C HIS A 406 23.42 19.90 -3.27
N MET A 407 24.27 20.73 -2.66
CA MET A 407 24.78 21.99 -3.24
C MET A 407 25.97 21.79 -4.18
N THR A 408 26.51 20.57 -4.22
CA THR A 408 27.68 20.21 -5.01
C THR A 408 27.29 19.20 -6.09
N SER A 409 28.21 18.91 -7.01
CA SER A 409 28.01 17.82 -7.97
C SER A 409 27.96 16.43 -7.33
N ALA A 410 28.32 16.29 -6.04
CA ALA A 410 28.26 15.01 -5.34
C ALA A 410 26.81 14.57 -5.05
N GLY A 411 25.89 15.52 -4.82
CA GLY A 411 24.52 15.23 -4.43
C GLY A 411 24.40 14.51 -3.09
N ILE A 412 23.19 14.13 -2.70
CA ILE A 412 22.91 13.32 -1.51
C ILE A 412 22.54 11.92 -1.95
N ASN A 413 23.11 10.92 -1.28
CA ASN A 413 22.79 9.52 -1.52
C ASN A 413 22.08 8.93 -0.29
N PHE A 414 20.80 8.62 -0.43
CA PHE A 414 19.99 8.05 0.65
C PHE A 414 20.45 6.66 1.11
N ALA A 415 21.16 5.91 0.26
CA ALA A 415 21.80 4.66 0.68
C ALA A 415 22.92 4.89 1.71
N ASN A 416 23.55 6.08 1.74
CA ASN A 416 24.53 6.44 2.76
C ASN A 416 23.89 6.80 4.11
N GLY A 417 22.56 6.95 4.16
CA GLY A 417 21.83 7.30 5.38
C GLY A 417 22.38 8.55 6.04
N PHE A 418 22.62 8.47 7.35
CA PHE A 418 23.21 9.56 8.12
C PHE A 418 24.75 9.47 8.16
N GLY A 419 25.32 8.34 7.72
CA GLY A 419 26.73 8.02 7.86
C GLY A 419 27.10 7.58 9.29
N PRO A 420 28.33 7.10 9.50
CA PRO A 420 28.69 6.41 10.75
C PRO A 420 28.53 7.28 12.00
N GLN A 421 29.15 8.47 12.05
CA GLN A 421 29.12 9.29 13.27
C GLN A 421 27.77 9.96 13.54
N PRO A 422 27.09 10.58 12.54
CA PRO A 422 25.74 11.10 12.73
C PRO A 422 24.74 10.00 13.12
N GLY A 423 24.76 8.86 12.42
CA GLY A 423 23.89 7.72 12.72
C GLY A 423 24.13 7.14 14.12
N ASP A 424 25.40 6.97 14.53
CA ASP A 424 25.75 6.50 15.89
C ASP A 424 25.24 7.45 16.96
N LEU A 425 25.34 8.77 16.73
CA LEU A 425 24.86 9.77 17.67
C LEU A 425 23.33 9.72 17.81
N ILE A 426 22.60 9.68 16.69
CA ILE A 426 21.14 9.56 16.66
C ILE A 426 20.70 8.29 17.41
N ARG A 427 21.28 7.13 17.08
CA ARG A 427 21.00 5.87 17.79
C ARG A 427 21.22 5.99 19.30
N SER A 428 22.36 6.55 19.70
CA SER A 428 22.69 6.74 21.11
C SER A 428 21.69 7.64 21.82
N ARG A 429 21.24 8.73 21.18
CA ARG A 429 20.22 9.63 21.74
C ARG A 429 18.88 8.93 21.92
N VAL A 430 18.41 8.21 20.92
CA VAL A 430 17.14 7.45 20.98
C VAL A 430 17.20 6.35 22.05
N THR A 431 18.27 5.55 22.07
CA THR A 431 18.44 4.47 23.06
C THR A 431 18.41 5.00 24.49
N ASN A 432 19.08 6.13 24.75
CA ASN A 432 19.20 6.71 26.09
C ASN A 432 18.03 7.64 26.48
N ALA A 433 17.14 7.98 25.56
CA ALA A 433 16.01 8.87 25.82
C ALA A 433 14.97 8.19 26.74
N SER A 434 14.81 8.70 27.96
CA SER A 434 13.89 8.11 28.95
C SER A 434 12.42 8.44 28.71
N CYS A 435 12.13 9.43 27.86
CA CYS A 435 10.78 9.86 27.51
C CYS A 435 10.14 9.03 26.39
N LEU A 436 10.94 8.25 25.65
CA LEU A 436 10.45 7.48 24.52
C LEU A 436 9.77 6.22 25.03
N ALA A 437 8.58 5.95 24.49
CA ALA A 437 7.90 4.71 24.72
C ALA A 437 8.66 3.57 24.04
N THR A 438 8.61 2.40 24.66
CA THR A 438 9.00 1.18 23.96
C THR A 438 7.86 0.76 23.05
N ALA A 439 8.12 0.68 21.74
CA ALA A 439 7.47 -0.23 20.80
C ALA A 439 7.55 -1.65 21.35
N THR A 440 6.66 -2.01 22.28
CA THR A 440 6.40 -3.43 22.54
C THR A 440 6.03 -4.03 21.20
N SER A 441 6.90 -4.88 20.63
CA SER A 441 6.48 -5.75 19.54
C SER A 441 5.46 -6.66 20.17
N ASP A 442 4.19 -6.36 19.95
CA ASP A 442 3.14 -7.27 20.32
C ASP A 442 3.40 -8.57 19.56
N THR A 443 3.57 -9.65 20.32
CA THR A 443 3.80 -11.01 19.81
C THR A 443 2.63 -11.92 20.13
N THR A 444 1.63 -11.40 20.83
CA THR A 444 0.42 -12.15 21.17
C THR A 444 -0.39 -12.25 19.90
N ALA A 445 -0.72 -13.47 19.48
CA ALA A 445 -1.63 -13.65 18.36
C ALA A 445 -3.08 -13.46 18.82
N PRO A 446 -3.96 -12.94 17.93
CA PRO A 446 -5.37 -12.84 18.22
C PRO A 446 -5.98 -14.20 18.61
N THR A 447 -7.06 -14.15 19.37
CA THR A 447 -8.01 -15.26 19.46
C THR A 447 -9.08 -15.10 18.38
N VAL A 448 -9.51 -16.20 17.77
CA VAL A 448 -10.57 -16.17 16.75
C VAL A 448 -11.38 -17.46 16.76
N ALA A 449 -12.71 -17.32 16.68
CA ALA A 449 -13.64 -18.44 16.60
C ALA A 449 -14.86 -18.07 15.74
N ILE A 450 -15.24 -18.97 14.83
CA ILE A 450 -16.56 -18.90 14.19
C ILE A 450 -17.59 -19.34 15.24
N THR A 451 -18.54 -18.47 15.55
CA THR A 451 -19.59 -18.72 16.56
C THR A 451 -20.89 -19.22 15.96
N THR A 452 -21.05 -19.09 14.63
CA THR A 452 -22.17 -19.71 13.91
C THR A 452 -22.11 -21.24 14.03
N PRO A 453 -23.19 -21.89 14.51
CA PRO A 453 -23.20 -23.34 14.65
C PRO A 453 -23.21 -24.03 13.28
N PRO A 454 -22.52 -25.18 13.13
CA PRO A 454 -22.67 -26.07 11.98
C PRO A 454 -24.14 -26.38 11.69
N ALA A 455 -24.54 -26.33 10.44
CA ALA A 455 -25.92 -26.55 10.03
C ALA A 455 -26.03 -27.31 8.70
N THR A 456 -27.14 -28.02 8.54
CA THR A 456 -27.59 -28.53 7.23
C THR A 456 -28.66 -27.60 6.68
N ILE A 457 -28.39 -27.03 5.51
CA ILE A 457 -29.25 -26.09 4.81
C ILE A 457 -30.02 -26.85 3.72
N THR A 458 -31.35 -26.87 3.81
CA THR A 458 -32.22 -27.67 2.93
C THR A 458 -32.96 -26.86 1.88
N ALA A 459 -32.73 -25.54 1.84
CA ALA A 459 -33.27 -24.62 0.85
C ALA A 459 -32.27 -23.50 0.59
N HIS A 460 -32.21 -22.98 -0.65
CA HIS A 460 -31.35 -21.85 -0.96
C HIS A 460 -31.74 -20.62 -0.14
N THR A 461 -30.78 -20.10 0.59
CA THR A 461 -30.88 -18.94 1.48
C THR A 461 -29.52 -18.24 1.59
N THR A 462 -29.49 -17.10 2.28
CA THR A 462 -28.25 -16.50 2.78
C THR A 462 -28.10 -16.82 4.27
N VAL A 463 -26.92 -17.30 4.66
CA VAL A 463 -26.57 -17.65 6.04
C VAL A 463 -25.55 -16.63 6.55
N ALA A 464 -25.75 -16.10 7.75
CA ALA A 464 -24.75 -15.29 8.44
C ALA A 464 -23.71 -16.20 9.10
N ILE A 465 -22.43 -15.86 8.94
CA ILE A 465 -21.28 -16.50 9.57
C ILE A 465 -20.64 -15.47 10.49
N ASP A 466 -20.99 -15.56 11.76
CA ASP A 466 -20.54 -14.70 12.84
C ASP A 466 -19.20 -15.19 13.38
N VAL A 467 -18.31 -14.24 13.64
CA VAL A 467 -16.94 -14.49 14.14
C VAL A 467 -16.66 -13.64 15.35
N ASP A 468 -16.24 -14.28 16.44
CA ASP A 468 -15.67 -13.59 17.59
C ASP A 468 -14.14 -13.60 17.44
N ALA A 469 -13.54 -12.41 17.49
CA ALA A 469 -12.10 -12.25 17.55
C ALA A 469 -11.73 -11.21 18.61
N ALA A 470 -10.63 -11.45 19.31
CA ALA A 470 -10.14 -10.58 20.37
C ALA A 470 -8.63 -10.71 20.50
N ASP A 471 -7.99 -9.62 20.87
CA ASP A 471 -6.54 -9.51 21.02
C ASP A 471 -6.22 -8.49 22.12
N ASP A 472 -5.01 -8.51 22.70
CA ASP A 472 -4.59 -7.57 23.75
C ASP A 472 -4.25 -6.17 23.21
N THR A 473 -3.91 -6.03 21.93
CA THR A 473 -3.77 -4.73 21.23
C THR A 473 -4.91 -4.46 20.24
N GLY A 474 -5.79 -5.44 20.04
CA GLY A 474 -7.01 -5.31 19.25
C GLY A 474 -6.87 -5.90 17.85
N VAL A 475 -7.99 -6.40 17.33
CA VAL A 475 -8.04 -7.06 16.02
C VAL A 475 -8.30 -6.01 14.94
N THR A 476 -7.41 -5.94 13.95
CA THR A 476 -7.50 -5.00 12.82
C THR A 476 -8.28 -5.57 11.64
N ARG A 477 -8.30 -6.90 11.49
CA ARG A 477 -9.01 -7.57 10.39
C ARG A 477 -9.37 -9.01 10.72
N VAL A 478 -10.52 -9.46 10.20
CA VAL A 478 -10.89 -10.88 10.11
C VAL A 478 -11.13 -11.24 8.64
N ASP A 479 -10.49 -12.31 8.19
CA ASP A 479 -10.67 -12.94 6.88
C ASP A 479 -11.48 -14.23 7.03
N LEU A 480 -12.57 -14.38 6.26
CA LEU A 480 -13.32 -15.62 6.14
C LEU A 480 -12.86 -16.40 4.91
N TYR A 481 -12.54 -17.68 5.10
CA TYR A 481 -12.18 -18.61 4.04
C TYR A 481 -13.28 -19.67 3.86
N GLN A 482 -13.62 -19.98 2.61
CA GLN A 482 -14.51 -21.07 2.19
C GLN A 482 -13.68 -22.08 1.41
N ASN A 483 -13.60 -23.32 1.89
CA ASN A 483 -12.80 -24.40 1.28
C ASN A 483 -11.35 -23.96 0.98
N ASP A 484 -10.68 -23.37 1.97
CA ASP A 484 -9.32 -22.83 1.93
C ASP A 484 -9.09 -21.62 0.99
N ALA A 485 -10.13 -21.13 0.30
CA ALA A 485 -10.07 -19.91 -0.51
C ALA A 485 -10.64 -18.72 0.27
N LEU A 486 -9.98 -17.55 0.18
CA LEU A 486 -10.49 -16.31 0.79
C LEU A 486 -11.85 -15.95 0.18
N ALA A 487 -12.89 -15.92 1.00
CA ALA A 487 -14.25 -15.58 0.60
C ALA A 487 -14.57 -14.10 0.86
N ALA A 488 -14.16 -13.57 2.02
CA ALA A 488 -14.40 -12.19 2.42
C ALA A 488 -13.39 -11.72 3.48
N SER A 489 -13.22 -10.41 3.62
CA SER A 489 -12.41 -9.76 4.65
C SER A 489 -13.17 -8.57 5.22
N ASP A 490 -13.14 -8.40 6.54
CA ASP A 490 -13.77 -7.28 7.24
C ASP A 490 -12.84 -6.72 8.33
N ALA A 491 -12.67 -5.40 8.33
CA ALA A 491 -11.80 -4.66 9.24
C ALA A 491 -12.57 -3.98 10.38
N THR A 492 -13.89 -4.10 10.42
CA THR A 492 -14.74 -3.42 11.41
C THR A 492 -15.54 -4.44 12.23
N ALA A 493 -15.32 -4.48 13.54
CA ALA A 493 -16.14 -5.26 14.45
C ALA A 493 -17.55 -4.65 14.62
N PRO A 494 -18.61 -5.45 14.87
CA PRO A 494 -18.61 -6.92 15.00
C PRO A 494 -18.55 -7.63 13.64
N TRP A 495 -17.78 -8.72 13.57
CA TRP A 495 -17.55 -9.46 12.32
C TRP A 495 -18.67 -10.47 12.03
N SER A 496 -19.41 -10.22 10.95
CA SER A 496 -20.46 -11.11 10.45
C SER A 496 -20.45 -11.12 8.92
N PHE A 497 -20.27 -12.30 8.33
CA PHE A 497 -20.16 -12.49 6.89
C PHE A 497 -21.42 -13.13 6.32
N ALA A 498 -21.84 -12.71 5.13
CA ALA A 498 -22.99 -13.29 4.45
C ALA A 498 -22.57 -14.35 3.43
N TRP A 499 -22.94 -15.61 3.64
CA TRP A 499 -22.77 -16.70 2.67
C TRP A 499 -24.08 -16.97 1.94
N SER A 500 -24.12 -16.72 0.63
CA SER A 500 -25.27 -17.09 -0.21
C SER A 500 -25.12 -18.51 -0.73
N THR A 501 -26.11 -19.35 -0.45
CA THR A 501 -26.17 -20.72 -1.00
C THR A 501 -26.78 -20.76 -2.41
N SER A 502 -27.19 -19.61 -2.96
CA SER A 502 -27.75 -19.54 -4.30
C SER A 502 -26.65 -19.74 -5.35
N GLY A 503 -26.74 -20.80 -6.15
CA GLY A 503 -25.72 -21.16 -7.14
C GLY A 503 -24.65 -22.11 -6.62
N GLU A 504 -24.65 -22.43 -5.33
CA GLU A 504 -23.77 -23.43 -4.73
C GLU A 504 -24.37 -24.85 -4.94
N PRO A 505 -23.58 -25.84 -5.40
CA PRO A 505 -24.01 -27.23 -5.47
C PRO A 505 -24.29 -27.85 -4.09
N ASN A 506 -25.13 -28.88 -4.03
CA ASN A 506 -25.25 -29.70 -2.82
C ASN A 506 -23.89 -30.30 -2.46
N GLY A 507 -23.53 -30.23 -1.18
CA GLY A 507 -22.20 -30.62 -0.73
C GLY A 507 -21.86 -30.07 0.65
N SER A 508 -20.63 -30.30 1.07
CA SER A 508 -20.08 -29.82 2.33
C SER A 508 -19.14 -28.64 2.07
N TYR A 509 -19.30 -27.59 2.86
CA TYR A 509 -18.54 -26.34 2.79
C TYR A 509 -17.83 -26.12 4.12
N ALA A 510 -16.50 -26.07 4.08
CA ALA A 510 -15.68 -25.80 5.26
C ALA A 510 -15.37 -24.30 5.33
N PHE A 511 -15.54 -23.72 6.51
CA PHE A 511 -15.27 -22.32 6.80
C PHE A 511 -14.22 -22.20 7.90
N THR A 512 -13.23 -21.34 7.70
CA THR A 512 -12.28 -20.92 8.74
C THR A 512 -12.18 -19.41 8.74
N ALA A 513 -12.05 -18.81 9.93
CA ALA A 513 -11.79 -17.39 10.08
C ALA A 513 -10.33 -17.18 10.49
N ARG A 514 -9.66 -16.16 9.94
CA ARG A 514 -8.30 -15.76 10.34
C ARG A 514 -8.33 -14.32 10.81
N ALA A 515 -7.95 -14.07 12.06
CA ALA A 515 -7.86 -12.73 12.64
C ALA A 515 -6.42 -12.22 12.62
N PHE A 516 -6.26 -10.91 12.51
CA PHE A 516 -4.99 -10.19 12.47
C PHE A 516 -5.03 -9.01 13.44
N ASP A 517 -3.94 -8.73 14.13
CA ASP A 517 -3.77 -7.53 14.96
C ASP A 517 -2.99 -6.42 14.21
N ALA A 518 -2.65 -5.33 14.91
CA ALA A 518 -1.88 -4.21 14.38
C ALA A 518 -0.37 -4.52 14.26
N ALA A 519 0.14 -5.49 15.01
CA ALA A 519 1.53 -5.92 14.98
C ALA A 519 1.83 -6.99 13.92
N GLY A 520 0.80 -7.49 13.25
CA GLY A 520 0.90 -8.50 12.20
C GLY A 520 0.84 -9.94 12.71
N ASN A 521 0.54 -10.18 14.01
CA ASN A 521 0.27 -11.53 14.44
C ASN A 521 -1.10 -11.97 13.93
N ALA A 522 -1.25 -13.29 13.75
CA ALA A 522 -2.45 -13.85 13.20
C ALA A 522 -2.76 -15.21 13.81
N ALA A 523 -4.04 -15.51 13.95
CA ALA A 523 -4.53 -16.82 14.32
C ALA A 523 -5.67 -17.26 13.40
N THR A 524 -5.82 -18.57 13.24
CA THR A 524 -6.88 -19.18 12.43
C THR A 524 -7.79 -20.02 13.33
N SER A 525 -9.09 -19.88 13.16
CA SER A 525 -10.09 -20.63 13.91
C SER A 525 -10.05 -22.11 13.55
N SER A 526 -10.67 -22.95 14.38
CA SER A 526 -11.07 -24.28 13.94
C SER A 526 -12.02 -24.19 12.73
N ALA A 527 -11.98 -25.19 11.85
CA ALA A 527 -12.93 -25.29 10.75
C ALA A 527 -14.35 -25.57 11.25
N MET A 528 -15.31 -24.82 10.72
CA MET A 528 -16.75 -25.03 10.86
C MET A 528 -17.29 -25.57 9.53
N THR A 529 -18.19 -26.55 9.56
CA THR A 529 -18.72 -27.17 8.34
C THR A 529 -20.21 -26.92 8.20
N MET A 530 -20.62 -26.42 7.04
CA MET A 530 -22.01 -26.37 6.62
C MET A 530 -22.27 -27.43 5.55
N VAL A 531 -23.48 -27.99 5.52
CA VAL A 531 -23.92 -28.94 4.49
C VAL A 531 -25.08 -28.31 3.74
N LEU A 532 -24.97 -28.19 2.43
CA LEU A 532 -26.07 -27.81 1.55
C LEU A 532 -26.69 -29.09 0.98
N ASP A 533 -27.95 -29.35 1.30
CA ASP A 533 -28.72 -30.50 0.84
C ASP A 533 -30.12 -30.05 0.40
N VAL A 534 -30.16 -29.29 -0.70
CA VAL A 534 -31.42 -28.83 -1.27
C VAL A 534 -32.05 -29.99 -2.05
N ALA A 535 -33.26 -30.39 -1.64
CA ALA A 535 -34.00 -31.41 -2.35
C ALA A 535 -34.37 -30.91 -3.76
N THR A 536 -33.87 -31.58 -4.80
CA THR A 536 -34.38 -31.37 -6.16
C THR A 536 -35.79 -31.96 -6.22
N ALA A 537 -36.81 -31.14 -6.49
CA ALA A 537 -38.14 -31.65 -6.75
C ALA A 537 -38.09 -32.58 -7.99
N VAL A 538 -38.24 -33.89 -7.77
CA VAL A 538 -38.36 -34.86 -8.85
C VAL A 538 -39.78 -34.73 -9.40
N ASP A 539 -39.89 -34.37 -10.67
CA ASP A 539 -41.15 -34.37 -11.39
C ASP A 539 -41.63 -35.82 -11.59
N THR A 540 -42.80 -36.12 -11.02
CA THR A 540 -43.43 -37.44 -11.07
C THR A 540 -44.78 -37.42 -11.78
N THR A 541 -45.19 -36.27 -12.30
CA THR A 541 -46.48 -36.10 -12.96
C THR A 541 -46.30 -36.42 -14.44
N PRO A 542 -47.00 -37.43 -15.00
CA PRO A 542 -46.93 -37.66 -16.44
C PRO A 542 -47.69 -36.60 -17.23
N PRO A 543 -47.23 -36.25 -18.45
CA PRO A 543 -48.00 -35.39 -19.33
C PRO A 543 -49.40 -35.91 -19.62
N THR A 544 -50.33 -35.00 -19.92
CA THR A 544 -51.67 -35.38 -20.41
C THR A 544 -51.58 -36.15 -21.74
N ALA A 545 -52.56 -37.02 -22.02
CA ALA A 545 -52.60 -37.75 -23.29
C ALA A 545 -52.76 -36.78 -24.49
N PRO A 546 -52.00 -36.94 -25.58
CA PRO A 546 -52.25 -36.18 -26.80
C PRO A 546 -53.66 -36.42 -27.33
N THR A 547 -54.37 -35.38 -27.77
CA THR A 547 -55.77 -35.51 -28.23
C THR A 547 -55.93 -35.18 -29.71
N ASN A 548 -57.07 -35.58 -30.30
CA ASN A 548 -57.39 -35.32 -31.71
C ASN A 548 -56.31 -35.82 -32.68
N LEU A 549 -55.73 -36.99 -32.42
CA LEU A 549 -54.84 -37.64 -33.38
C LEU A 549 -55.63 -37.92 -34.66
N ALA A 550 -55.16 -37.38 -35.77
CA ALA A 550 -55.71 -37.58 -37.10
C ALA A 550 -54.60 -37.94 -38.09
N GLY A 551 -54.91 -38.82 -39.04
CA GLY A 551 -53.97 -39.27 -40.06
C GLY A 551 -54.50 -39.05 -41.48
N THR A 552 -53.64 -38.55 -42.38
CA THR A 552 -53.95 -38.44 -43.81
C THR A 552 -52.93 -39.24 -44.62
N ARG A 553 -53.40 -40.24 -45.38
CA ARG A 553 -52.53 -41.09 -46.21
C ARG A 553 -51.98 -40.30 -47.39
N LYS A 554 -50.68 -40.42 -47.65
CA LYS A 554 -49.99 -39.88 -48.83
C LYS A 554 -49.05 -40.95 -49.39
N GLY A 555 -49.54 -41.71 -50.38
CA GLY A 555 -48.79 -42.81 -50.99
C GLY A 555 -48.44 -43.91 -49.98
N ARG A 556 -47.13 -44.05 -49.69
CA ARG A 556 -46.57 -45.04 -48.74
C ARG A 556 -46.43 -44.51 -47.30
N ASN A 557 -46.88 -43.29 -47.04
CA ASN A 557 -46.74 -42.61 -45.75
C ASN A 557 -48.10 -42.17 -45.19
N LEU A 558 -48.15 -41.96 -43.88
CA LEU A 558 -49.26 -41.38 -43.15
C LEU A 558 -48.79 -40.10 -42.46
N LYS A 559 -49.39 -38.96 -42.80
CA LYS A 559 -49.18 -37.70 -42.10
C LYS A 559 -50.08 -37.66 -40.88
N LEU A 560 -49.51 -37.60 -39.69
CA LEU A 560 -50.19 -37.55 -38.40
C LEU A 560 -50.14 -36.13 -37.84
N ARG A 561 -51.24 -35.69 -37.23
CA ARG A 561 -51.34 -34.43 -36.46
C ARG A 561 -52.19 -34.67 -35.22
N TRP A 562 -51.87 -34.00 -34.12
CA TRP A 562 -52.61 -34.06 -32.85
C TRP A 562 -52.59 -32.70 -32.16
N ARG A 563 -53.31 -32.56 -31.05
CA ARG A 563 -53.20 -31.42 -30.13
C ARG A 563 -52.16 -31.70 -29.06
N ALA A 564 -51.42 -30.66 -28.70
CA ALA A 564 -50.37 -30.73 -27.69
C ALA A 564 -50.93 -31.19 -26.33
N SER A 565 -50.14 -32.02 -25.66
CA SER A 565 -50.25 -32.32 -24.24
C SER A 565 -49.77 -31.13 -23.39
N THR A 566 -50.34 -30.99 -22.20
CA THR A 566 -49.84 -30.14 -21.10
C THR A 566 -49.27 -30.98 -19.97
N ASP A 567 -48.43 -30.36 -19.17
CA ASP A 567 -47.70 -30.92 -18.04
C ASP A 567 -47.39 -29.80 -17.03
N ASP A 568 -47.09 -30.11 -15.77
CA ASP A 568 -46.77 -29.12 -14.72
C ASP A 568 -45.34 -28.58 -14.83
N VAL A 569 -44.39 -29.33 -15.42
CA VAL A 569 -43.03 -28.87 -15.71
C VAL A 569 -42.79 -28.66 -17.20
N GLY A 570 -43.30 -29.55 -18.05
CA GLY A 570 -43.30 -29.38 -19.50
C GLY A 570 -43.11 -30.67 -20.30
N VAL A 571 -43.66 -30.69 -21.51
CA VAL A 571 -43.55 -31.85 -22.42
C VAL A 571 -42.27 -31.78 -23.24
N ALA A 572 -41.40 -32.79 -23.13
CA ALA A 572 -40.14 -32.83 -23.87
C ALA A 572 -40.29 -33.41 -25.28
N VAL A 573 -40.99 -34.54 -25.44
CA VAL A 573 -41.15 -35.22 -26.74
C VAL A 573 -42.50 -35.91 -26.89
N TYR A 574 -42.91 -36.16 -28.13
CA TYR A 574 -43.98 -37.10 -28.50
C TYR A 574 -43.41 -38.37 -29.12
N LEU A 575 -43.89 -39.53 -28.69
CA LEU A 575 -43.54 -40.85 -29.22
C LEU A 575 -44.65 -41.33 -30.16
N VAL A 576 -44.32 -41.58 -31.43
CA VAL A 576 -45.26 -42.14 -32.41
C VAL A 576 -45.22 -43.65 -32.34
N VAL A 577 -46.36 -44.26 -32.06
CA VAL A 577 -46.51 -45.71 -31.85
C VAL A 577 -47.30 -46.31 -33.00
N ARG A 578 -46.83 -47.43 -33.55
CA ARG A 578 -47.52 -48.22 -34.57
C ARG A 578 -47.61 -49.67 -34.11
N ASN A 579 -48.82 -50.21 -34.06
CA ASN A 579 -49.11 -51.59 -33.62
C ASN A 579 -48.44 -51.92 -32.27
N GLY A 580 -48.47 -50.98 -31.34
CA GLY A 580 -47.88 -51.12 -30.00
C GLY A 580 -46.38 -50.82 -29.89
N ALA A 581 -45.65 -50.63 -31.00
CA ALA A 581 -44.22 -50.31 -30.97
C ALA A 581 -43.94 -48.83 -31.29
N VAL A 582 -43.05 -48.18 -30.54
CA VAL A 582 -42.55 -46.83 -30.86
C VAL A 582 -41.74 -46.90 -32.15
N ILE A 583 -42.11 -46.10 -33.15
CA ILE A 583 -41.47 -46.06 -34.48
C ILE A 583 -40.74 -44.75 -34.74
N GLY A 584 -40.86 -43.77 -33.84
CA GLY A 584 -40.19 -42.48 -33.95
C GLY A 584 -40.62 -41.53 -32.85
N GLN A 585 -39.92 -40.41 -32.74
CA GLN A 585 -40.22 -39.34 -31.79
C GLN A 585 -40.10 -37.96 -32.44
N THR A 586 -40.80 -36.97 -31.91
CA THR A 586 -40.80 -35.59 -32.42
C THR A 586 -41.15 -34.60 -31.31
N THR A 587 -40.66 -33.36 -31.39
CA THR A 587 -41.07 -32.26 -30.49
C THR A 587 -42.27 -31.48 -31.06
N SER A 588 -42.63 -31.71 -32.33
CA SER A 588 -43.78 -31.08 -32.99
C SER A 588 -45.06 -31.89 -32.78
N THR A 589 -46.23 -31.24 -32.82
CA THR A 589 -47.56 -31.88 -32.78
C THR A 589 -47.99 -32.53 -34.11
N ALA A 590 -47.00 -32.96 -34.88
CA ALA A 590 -47.18 -33.60 -36.18
C ALA A 590 -45.97 -34.48 -36.51
N ALA A 591 -46.22 -35.57 -37.22
CA ALA A 591 -45.19 -36.48 -37.71
C ALA A 591 -45.60 -37.11 -39.05
N THR A 592 -44.62 -37.62 -39.80
CA THR A 592 -44.89 -38.48 -40.96
C THR A 592 -44.34 -39.87 -40.68
N ALA A 593 -45.20 -40.88 -40.70
CA ALA A 593 -44.81 -42.27 -40.47
C ALA A 593 -44.96 -43.07 -41.78
N GLY A 594 -44.08 -44.05 -41.98
CA GLY A 594 -44.28 -45.04 -43.05
C GLY A 594 -45.53 -45.88 -42.81
N LEU A 595 -46.29 -46.14 -43.86
CA LEU A 595 -47.48 -47.00 -43.86
C LEU A 595 -47.17 -48.31 -44.63
N PRO A 596 -46.88 -49.42 -43.91
CA PRO A 596 -46.71 -50.75 -44.50
C PRO A 596 -48.02 -51.29 -45.09
N THR A 597 -47.93 -52.35 -45.89
CA THR A 597 -49.11 -53.10 -46.38
C THR A 597 -49.91 -53.71 -45.23
N GLY A 598 -51.23 -53.78 -45.38
CA GLY A 598 -52.13 -54.27 -44.34
C GLY A 598 -52.64 -53.17 -43.39
N THR A 599 -53.41 -53.57 -42.39
CA THR A 599 -54.02 -52.66 -41.40
C THR A 599 -53.04 -52.32 -40.30
N ASN A 600 -52.83 -51.03 -40.05
CA ASN A 600 -51.92 -50.50 -39.04
C ASN A 600 -52.66 -49.53 -38.12
N THR A 601 -52.42 -49.64 -36.83
CA THR A 601 -52.99 -48.76 -35.80
C THR A 601 -51.91 -47.83 -35.25
N PHE A 602 -52.18 -46.54 -35.25
CA PHE A 602 -51.26 -45.51 -34.76
C PHE A 602 -51.82 -44.81 -33.53
N THR A 603 -50.97 -44.60 -32.53
CA THR A 603 -51.22 -43.77 -31.34
C THR A 603 -50.00 -42.89 -31.09
N VAL A 604 -50.17 -41.85 -30.25
CA VAL A 604 -49.07 -40.97 -29.82
C VAL A 604 -49.08 -40.88 -28.30
N LEU A 605 -47.88 -40.95 -27.71
CA LEU A 605 -47.63 -40.70 -26.29
C LEU A 605 -46.85 -39.38 -26.15
N ALA A 606 -47.00 -38.68 -25.03
CA ALA A 606 -46.13 -37.59 -24.63
C ALA A 606 -45.18 -38.06 -23.52
N ARG A 607 -43.97 -37.52 -23.48
CA ARG A 607 -42.98 -37.76 -22.42
C ARG A 607 -42.33 -36.44 -22.03
N ASP A 608 -42.23 -36.19 -20.74
CA ASP A 608 -41.53 -35.03 -20.18
C ASP A 608 -40.00 -35.23 -20.13
N ALA A 609 -39.29 -34.31 -19.47
CA ALA A 609 -37.85 -34.39 -19.26
C ALA A 609 -37.44 -35.35 -18.13
N ALA A 610 -38.34 -35.62 -17.17
CA ALA A 610 -38.14 -36.56 -16.07
C ALA A 610 -38.35 -38.03 -16.48
N GLY A 611 -38.90 -38.26 -17.68
CA GLY A 611 -39.16 -39.57 -18.26
C GLY A 611 -40.57 -40.10 -18.02
N ASN A 612 -41.49 -39.34 -17.42
CA ASN A 612 -42.86 -39.79 -17.21
C ASN A 612 -43.62 -39.80 -18.56
N VAL A 613 -44.39 -40.85 -18.80
CA VAL A 613 -45.06 -41.09 -20.09
C VAL A 613 -46.58 -41.02 -19.94
N SER A 614 -47.22 -40.28 -20.83
CA SER A 614 -48.67 -40.12 -20.86
C SER A 614 -49.41 -41.42 -21.19
N GLN A 615 -50.73 -41.42 -20.98
CA GLN A 615 -51.61 -42.36 -21.68
C GLN A 615 -51.58 -42.12 -23.20
N PRO A 616 -51.87 -43.15 -24.04
CA PRO A 616 -51.91 -42.98 -25.49
C PRO A 616 -53.07 -42.09 -25.93
N SER A 617 -52.87 -41.39 -27.05
CA SER A 617 -53.93 -40.69 -27.76
C SER A 617 -55.05 -41.63 -28.23
N ASN A 618 -56.12 -41.04 -28.78
CA ASN A 618 -57.04 -41.82 -29.63
C ASN A 618 -56.27 -42.51 -30.76
N ALA A 619 -56.75 -43.69 -31.19
CA ALA A 619 -56.11 -44.47 -32.24
C ALA A 619 -56.55 -44.02 -33.65
N VAL A 620 -55.62 -44.04 -34.59
CA VAL A 620 -55.89 -43.89 -36.02
C VAL A 620 -55.57 -45.21 -36.72
N VAL A 621 -56.57 -45.82 -37.34
CA VAL A 621 -56.42 -47.05 -38.13
C VAL A 621 -56.28 -46.67 -39.60
N ALA A 622 -55.22 -47.13 -40.25
CA ALA A 622 -54.95 -46.89 -41.66
C ALA A 622 -54.50 -48.18 -42.36
N SER A 623 -55.04 -48.44 -43.55
CA SER A 623 -54.67 -49.59 -44.38
C SER A 623 -54.03 -49.10 -45.69
N ARG A 624 -52.99 -49.80 -46.14
CA ARG A 624 -52.29 -49.49 -47.40
C ARG A 624 -52.75 -50.35 -48.56
#